data_AF-A0A2J8J6W5-F1
#
_entry.id   AF-A0A2J8J6W5-F1
#
_cell.length_a   1.000
_cell.length_b   1.000
_cell.length_c   1.000
_cell.angle_alpha   90.00
_cell.angle_beta   90.00
_cell.angle_gamma   90.00
#
_symmetry.space_group_name_H-M   'P 1'
#
loop_
_entity.id
_entity.type
_entity.pdbx_description
1 polymer ?
#
loop_
_entity_poly.entity_id
_entity_poly.type
_entity_poly.pdbx_seq_one_letter_code
_entity_poly.pdbx_strand_id
1 'polypeptide(L)'
;SGFIGILIMMSMCREVHVYEYIPSVRQTELCHYHELYYDAACTLGAYHPLLYEKLLVQRLNTGTQGDLHRKGKVVLPGFQAVHCPAPSPVIPHS
;
A
#
# COMPACT_ATOMS: atom_id res chain seq x y z
N SER A 1 -0.30 0.62 -11.97
CA SER A 1 -0.64 2.03 -11.68
C SER A 1 -0.91 2.33 -10.20
N GLY A 2 -1.66 1.50 -9.48
CA GLY A 2 -2.08 1.80 -8.09
C GLY A 2 -0.94 2.19 -7.14
N PHE A 3 0.18 1.47 -7.15
CA PHE A 3 1.31 1.75 -6.25
C PHE A 3 1.92 3.14 -6.43
N ILE A 4 2.11 3.58 -7.68
CA ILE A 4 2.62 4.93 -7.98
C ILE A 4 1.66 5.99 -7.45
N GLY A 5 0.34 5.78 -7.62
CA GLY A 5 -0.67 6.66 -7.05
C GLY A 5 -0.59 6.77 -5.53
N ILE A 6 -0.34 5.65 -4.83
CA ILE A 6 -0.13 5.64 -3.38
C ILE A 6 1.07 6.52 -3.00
N LEU A 7 2.22 6.36 -3.67
CA LEU A 7 3.43 7.13 -3.39
C LEU A 7 3.25 8.63 -3.66
N ILE A 8 2.53 8.98 -4.73
CA ILE A 8 2.17 10.38 -5.03
C ILE A 8 1.33 10.94 -3.88
N MET A 9 0.29 10.24 -3.45
CA MET A 9 -0.56 10.70 -2.35
C MET A 9 0.20 10.78 -1.02
N MET A 10 1.15 9.88 -0.75
CA MET A 10 2.01 9.95 0.44
C MET A 10 2.90 11.19 0.43
N SER A 11 3.25 11.75 -0.74
CA SER A 11 4.01 13.00 -0.83
C SER A 11 3.17 14.26 -0.59
N MET A 12 1.86 14.17 -0.85
CA MET A 12 0.93 15.32 -0.80
C MET A 12 0.06 15.36 0.46
N CYS A 13 -0.18 14.23 1.11
CA CYS A 13 -1.06 14.12 2.27
C CYS A 13 -0.27 13.74 3.52
N ARG A 14 -0.75 14.13 4.71
CA ARG A 14 -0.19 13.66 5.98
C ARG A 14 -0.56 12.21 6.31
N GLU A 15 -1.71 11.76 5.81
CA GLU A 15 -2.25 10.42 5.98
C GLU A 15 -2.99 10.02 4.71
N VAL A 16 -2.84 8.77 4.27
CA VAL A 16 -3.44 8.23 3.04
C VAL A 16 -4.23 6.99 3.38
N HIS A 17 -5.51 6.95 3.00
CA HIS A 17 -6.35 5.76 3.11
C HIS A 17 -6.48 5.11 1.75
N VAL A 18 -6.11 3.85 1.64
CA VAL A 18 -6.18 3.11 0.37
C VAL A 18 -7.16 1.96 0.55
N TYR A 19 -8.08 1.80 -0.41
CA TYR A 19 -9.16 0.82 -0.38
C TYR A 19 -9.00 -0.21 -1.49
N GLU A 20 -9.21 -1.48 -1.14
CA GLU A 20 -9.18 -2.65 -2.03
C GLU A 20 -7.89 -2.80 -2.86
N TYR A 21 -6.80 -2.10 -2.48
CA TYR A 21 -5.47 -2.37 -3.00
C TYR A 21 -4.93 -3.69 -2.42
N ILE A 22 -5.09 -3.88 -1.11
CA ILE A 22 -5.05 -5.20 -0.47
C ILE A 22 -6.51 -5.64 -0.30
N PRO A 23 -6.90 -6.81 -0.83
CA PRO A 23 -8.29 -7.21 -0.87
C PRO A 23 -8.85 -7.48 0.52
N SER A 24 -10.12 -7.13 0.70
CA SER A 24 -10.92 -7.53 1.86
C SER A 24 -11.42 -8.97 1.75
N VAL A 25 -12.28 -9.39 2.68
CA VAL A 25 -13.09 -10.62 2.55
C VAL A 25 -13.95 -10.68 1.29
N ARG A 26 -14.13 -9.56 0.57
CA ARG A 26 -14.84 -9.49 -0.70
C ARG A 26 -13.95 -9.82 -1.90
N GLN A 27 -12.75 -10.37 -1.69
CA GLN A 27 -11.87 -10.77 -2.78
C GLN A 27 -12.62 -11.61 -3.82
N THR A 28 -12.46 -11.22 -5.08
CA THR A 28 -13.05 -11.88 -6.25
C THR A 28 -12.04 -11.83 -7.41
N GLU A 29 -12.28 -12.64 -8.43
CA GLU A 29 -11.53 -12.58 -9.69
C GLU A 29 -12.07 -11.50 -10.64
N LEU A 30 -13.18 -10.83 -10.30
CA LEU A 30 -13.66 -9.68 -11.05
C LEU A 30 -12.60 -8.56 -11.03
N CYS A 31 -12.08 -8.21 -12.21
CA CYS A 31 -10.92 -7.32 -12.33
C CYS A 31 -11.23 -5.89 -11.90
N HIS A 32 -12.31 -5.30 -12.40
CA HIS A 32 -12.75 -3.97 -12.04
C HIS A 32 -14.24 -3.96 -11.65
N TYR A 33 -14.60 -3.08 -10.72
CA TYR A 33 -15.97 -2.99 -10.20
C TYR A 33 -17.02 -2.57 -11.23
N HIS A 34 -16.59 -2.00 -12.36
CA HIS A 34 -17.45 -1.45 -13.40
C HIS A 34 -17.55 -2.34 -14.64
N GLU A 35 -16.89 -3.49 -14.65
CA GLU A 35 -16.89 -4.43 -15.76
C GLU A 35 -17.37 -5.82 -15.31
N LEU A 36 -17.48 -6.75 -16.26
CA LEU A 36 -17.84 -8.15 -16.03
C LEU A 36 -16.70 -9.11 -16.41
N TYR A 37 -15.46 -8.59 -16.47
CA TYR A 37 -14.26 -9.33 -16.83
C TYR A 37 -13.60 -9.94 -15.59
N TYR A 38 -13.18 -11.21 -15.70
CA TYR A 38 -12.61 -11.99 -14.61
C TYR A 38 -11.18 -12.41 -14.95
N ASP A 39 -10.23 -12.00 -14.12
CA ASP A 39 -8.84 -12.44 -14.18
C ASP A 39 -8.16 -12.21 -12.81
N ALA A 40 -7.71 -13.30 -12.19
CA ALA A 40 -6.98 -13.26 -10.92
C ALA A 40 -5.68 -12.42 -11.00
N ALA A 41 -5.10 -12.23 -12.19
CA ALA A 41 -3.92 -11.39 -12.39
C ALA A 41 -4.14 -9.93 -12.01
N CYS A 42 -5.37 -9.40 -12.13
CA CYS A 42 -5.71 -8.04 -11.70
C CYS A 42 -5.53 -7.85 -10.19
N THR A 43 -5.69 -8.93 -9.41
CA THR A 43 -5.55 -8.92 -7.94
C THR A 43 -4.18 -9.42 -7.49
N LEU A 44 -3.62 -10.44 -8.14
CA LEU A 44 -2.37 -11.09 -7.68
C LEU A 44 -1.12 -10.61 -8.41
N GLY A 45 -1.28 -10.00 -9.59
CA GLY A 45 -0.21 -9.54 -10.46
C GLY A 45 0.07 -10.51 -11.62
N ALA A 46 0.60 -9.94 -12.70
CA ALA A 46 1.15 -10.66 -13.84
C ALA A 46 2.30 -9.84 -14.43
N TYR A 47 2.00 -8.82 -15.23
CA TYR A 47 3.01 -7.90 -15.77
C TYR A 47 3.68 -7.04 -14.68
N HIS A 48 2.87 -6.51 -13.75
CA HIS A 48 3.38 -5.73 -12.63
C HIS A 48 3.77 -6.63 -11.45
N PRO A 49 4.77 -6.23 -10.64
CA PRO A 49 5.15 -6.93 -9.41
C PRO A 49 4.15 -6.70 -8.27
N LEU A 50 2.85 -6.78 -8.58
CA LEU A 50 1.74 -6.34 -7.73
C LEU A 50 1.73 -7.04 -6.38
N LEU A 51 2.09 -8.32 -6.34
CA LEU A 51 2.26 -9.08 -5.09
C LEU A 51 3.26 -8.37 -4.15
N TYR A 52 4.43 -7.99 -4.65
CA TYR A 52 5.47 -7.34 -3.84
C TYR A 52 5.08 -5.92 -3.44
N GLU A 53 4.42 -5.18 -4.33
CA GLU A 53 3.87 -3.86 -4.00
C GLU A 53 2.85 -3.96 -2.84
N LYS A 54 1.96 -4.95 -2.89
CA LYS A 54 0.97 -5.23 -1.82
C LYS A 54 1.63 -5.63 -0.51
N LEU A 55 2.66 -6.47 -0.54
CA LEU A 55 3.41 -6.86 0.66
C LEU A 55 4.09 -5.64 1.33
N LEU A 56 4.63 -4.72 0.53
CA LEU A 56 5.20 -3.48 1.06
C LEU A 56 4.11 -2.59 1.67
N VAL A 57 2.99 -2.37 0.97
CA VAL A 57 1.87 -1.59 1.50
C VAL A 57 1.32 -2.21 2.79
N GLN A 58 1.25 -3.54 2.88
CA GLN A 58 0.83 -4.25 4.08
C GLN A 58 1.80 -4.01 5.24
N ARG A 59 3.11 -4.05 4.97
CA ARG A 59 4.16 -3.79 5.97
C ARG A 59 4.12 -2.37 6.50
N LEU A 60 3.75 -1.40 5.66
CA LEU A 60 3.69 0.02 6.02
C LEU A 60 2.34 0.42 6.66
N ASN A 61 1.34 -0.46 6.64
CA ASN A 61 0.02 -0.18 7.16
C ASN A 61 0.05 0.09 8.68
N THR A 62 -0.44 1.25 9.09
CA THR A 62 -0.64 1.63 10.50
C THR A 62 -2.09 1.42 10.97
N GLY A 63 -2.98 1.02 10.06
CA GLY A 63 -4.39 0.73 10.35
C GLY A 63 -4.62 -0.64 10.99
N THR A 64 -5.85 -0.87 11.47
CA THR A 64 -6.21 -2.12 12.16
C THR A 64 -6.34 -3.30 11.20
N GLN A 65 -6.03 -4.52 11.67
CA GLN A 65 -6.29 -5.74 10.91
C GLN A 65 -7.78 -5.97 10.63
N GLY A 66 -8.65 -5.53 11.54
CA GLY A 66 -10.11 -5.60 11.34
C GLY A 66 -10.60 -4.74 10.17
N ASP A 67 -10.07 -3.53 10.03
CA ASP A 67 -10.38 -2.67 8.88
C ASP A 67 -9.79 -3.21 7.58
N LEU A 68 -8.57 -3.76 7.61
CA LEU A 68 -8.00 -4.42 6.44
C LEU A 68 -8.89 -5.59 5.99
N HIS A 69 -9.20 -6.50 6.91
CA HIS A 69 -9.98 -7.70 6.61
C HIS A 69 -11.39 -7.38 6.12
N ARG A 70 -12.12 -6.47 6.80
CA ARG A 70 -13.53 -6.20 6.48
C ARG A 70 -13.74 -5.14 5.42
N LYS A 71 -12.85 -4.16 5.30
CA LYS A 71 -13.02 -3.00 4.41
C LYS A 71 -11.99 -2.94 3.29
N GLY A 72 -10.94 -3.76 3.32
CA GLY A 72 -9.84 -3.66 2.38
C GLY A 72 -9.08 -2.35 2.56
N LYS A 73 -9.13 -1.78 3.78
CA LYS A 73 -8.60 -0.46 4.09
C LYS A 73 -7.22 -0.58 4.72
N VAL A 74 -6.23 0.06 4.11
CA VAL A 74 -4.95 0.37 4.75
C VAL A 74 -4.83 1.86 5.04
N VAL A 75 -4.08 2.19 6.09
CA VAL A 75 -3.72 3.55 6.47
C VAL A 75 -2.20 3.67 6.38
N LEU A 76 -1.73 4.63 5.60
CA LEU A 76 -0.31 4.89 5.39
C LEU A 76 0.02 6.30 5.85
N PRO A 77 1.12 6.51 6.60
CA PRO A 77 1.59 7.85 6.89
C PRO A 77 2.11 8.50 5.60
N GLY A 78 1.80 9.77 5.41
CA GLY A 78 2.49 10.57 4.41
C GLY A 78 3.96 10.75 4.75
N PHE A 79 4.80 11.03 3.75
CA PHE A 79 6.24 11.23 3.96
C PHE A 79 6.53 12.37 4.94
N GLN A 80 5.68 13.40 4.98
CA GLN A 80 5.79 14.50 5.95
C GLN A 80 5.53 14.09 7.41
N ALA A 81 4.94 12.91 7.65
CA ALA A 81 4.66 12.36 8.98
C ALA A 81 5.68 11.28 9.41
N VAL A 82 6.60 10.89 8.53
CA VAL A 82 7.63 9.88 8.83
C VAL A 82 8.81 10.54 9.54
N HIS A 83 9.29 9.90 10.60
CA HIS A 83 10.47 10.34 11.35
C HIS A 83 11.66 9.44 11.01
N CYS A 84 12.73 10.04 10.47
CA CYS A 84 13.98 9.35 10.21
C CYS A 84 15.00 9.73 11.31
N PRO A 85 15.71 8.76 11.90
CA PRO A 85 16.80 9.07 12.83
C PRO A 85 17.89 9.89 12.11
N ALA A 86 18.53 10.81 12.85
CA ALA A 86 19.66 11.55 12.32
C ALA A 86 20.81 10.59 11.95
N PRO A 87 21.61 10.88 10.90
CA PRO A 87 22.81 10.13 10.63
C PRO A 87 23.69 10.10 11.88
N SER A 88 24.17 8.92 12.28
CA SER A 88 25.13 8.80 13.38
C SER A 88 26.37 9.64 13.05
N PRO A 89 26.88 10.44 14.00
CA PRO A 89 28.12 11.18 13.76
C PRO A 89 29.23 10.20 13.41
N VAL A 90 29.86 10.41 12.26
CA VAL A 90 31.08 9.68 11.88
C VAL A 90 32.17 10.10 12.86
N ILE A 91 32.52 9.22 13.80
CA ILE A 91 33.66 9.45 14.70
C ILE A 91 34.92 9.30 13.83
N PRO A 92 35.75 10.35 13.68
CA PRO A 92 37.03 10.21 12.99
C PRO A 92 37.90 9.22 13.77
N HIS A 93 38.33 8.15 13.12
CA HIS A 93 39.41 7.32 13.65
C HIS A 93 40.72 8.10 13.51
N SER A 94 41.27 8.55 14.64
CA SER A 94 42.65 9.04 14.75
C SER A 94 43.65 7.92 14.53
#